data_AF-A0A951NFR7-F1
#
_entry.id   AF-A0A951NFR7-F1
#
_cell.length_a   1.000
_cell.length_b   1.000
_cell.length_c   1.000
_cell.angle_alpha   90.00
_cell.angle_beta   90.00
_cell.angle_gamma   90.00
#
_symmetry.space_group_name_H-M   'P 1'
#
loop_
_entity.id
_entity.type
_entity.pdbx_description
1 polymer ?
#
loop_
_entity_poly.entity_id
_entity_poly.type
_entity_poly.pdbx_seq_one_letter_code
_entity_poly.pdbx_strand_id
1 'polypeptide(L)' 'MADGTSIEWTEASWNPTTGCDRVSVGCDNCYAMTLSKRLKAMGA' A
#
# COMPACT_ATOMS: atom_id res chain seq x y z
N MET A 1 1.13 -5.14 -6.19
CA MET A 1 0.09 -6.18 -6.00
C MET A 1 0.78 -7.54 -6.11
N ALA A 2 0.27 -8.59 -5.48
CA ALA A 2 0.89 -9.90 -5.52
C ALA A 2 -0.15 -11.00 -5.80
N ASP A 3 0.07 -11.73 -6.89
CA ASP A 3 -0.71 -12.88 -7.32
C ASP A 3 -0.17 -14.17 -6.68
N GLY A 4 -0.99 -15.22 -6.60
CA GLY A 4 -0.59 -16.53 -6.04
C GLY A 4 -0.54 -16.57 -4.52
N THR A 5 -1.52 -15.96 -3.85
CA THR A 5 -1.53 -15.91 -2.37
C THR A 5 -1.77 -17.29 -1.76
N SER A 6 -1.22 -17.52 -0.55
CA SER A 6 -1.52 -18.71 0.27
C SER A 6 -2.83 -18.57 1.07
N ILE A 7 -3.64 -17.55 0.80
CA ILE A 7 -4.93 -17.35 1.44
C ILE A 7 -5.95 -18.14 0.63
N GLU A 8 -6.47 -19.22 1.21
CA GLU A 8 -7.33 -20.22 0.54
C GLU A 8 -8.49 -19.65 -0.29
N TRP A 9 -9.01 -18.46 0.05
CA TRP A 9 -10.17 -17.85 -0.58
C TRP A 9 -9.86 -16.74 -1.60
N THR A 10 -8.59 -16.36 -1.80
CA THR A 10 -8.23 -15.30 -2.77
C THR A 10 -6.95 -15.60 -3.54
N GLU A 11 -6.98 -15.35 -4.85
CA GLU A 11 -5.86 -15.58 -5.74
C GLU A 11 -4.84 -14.43 -5.71
N ALA A 12 -5.25 -13.23 -5.27
CA ALA A 12 -4.41 -12.05 -5.22
C ALA A 12 -4.56 -11.29 -3.89
N SER A 13 -3.48 -10.59 -3.52
CA SER A 13 -3.46 -9.68 -2.38
C SER A 13 -2.96 -8.31 -2.80
N TRP A 14 -3.47 -7.29 -2.12
CA TRP A 14 -3.09 -5.91 -2.34
C TRP A 14 -2.89 -5.19 -1.01
N ASN A 15 -1.83 -4.39 -0.95
CA ASN A 15 -1.54 -3.53 0.18
C ASN A 15 -2.11 -2.12 -0.11
N PRO A 16 -3.12 -1.65 0.65
CA PRO A 16 -3.81 -0.38 0.41
C PRO A 16 -2.95 0.87 0.62
N THR A 17 -1.76 0.72 1.19
CA THR A 17 -0.82 1.83 1.38
C THR A 17 0.14 2.00 0.20
N THR A 18 0.23 1.02 -0.71
CA THR A 18 1.06 1.12 -1.91
C THR A 18 0.41 2.11 -2.88
N GLY A 19 1.14 3.15 -3.29
CA GLY A 19 0.60 4.18 -4.18
C GLY A 19 -0.39 5.13 -3.50
N CYS A 20 -0.37 5.25 -2.17
CA CYS A 20 -1.20 6.23 -1.47
C CYS A 20 -0.72 7.66 -1.79
N ASP A 21 -1.64 8.46 -2.35
CA ASP A 21 -1.45 9.88 -2.68
C ASP A 21 -2.12 10.82 -1.68
N ARG A 22 -1.65 12.08 -1.65
CA ARG A 22 -2.20 13.12 -0.79
C ARG A 22 -3.53 13.65 -1.34
N VAL A 23 -4.64 13.33 -0.68
CA VAL A 23 -5.98 13.78 -1.12
C VAL A 23 -6.64 14.80 -0.20
N SER A 24 -6.19 14.93 1.05
CA SER A 24 -6.78 15.86 2.03
C SER A 24 -5.79 16.31 3.10
N VAL A 25 -6.21 17.26 3.94
CA VAL A 25 -5.45 17.72 5.12
C VAL A 25 -5.21 16.62 6.16
N GLY A 26 -6.00 15.54 6.14
CA GLY A 26 -5.79 14.39 7.03
C GLY A 26 -4.50 13.61 6.72
N CYS A 27 -3.87 13.85 5.57
CA CYS A 27 -2.67 13.14 5.16
C CYS A 27 -1.38 13.62 5.87
N ASP A 28 -1.38 14.81 6.49
CA ASP A 28 -0.16 15.45 7.02
C ASP A 28 0.61 14.60 8.05
N ASN A 29 -0.10 13.80 8.84
CA ASN A 29 0.48 12.89 9.83
C ASN A 29 -0.05 11.46 9.67
N CYS A 30 -0.47 11.09 8.45
CA CYS A 30 -1.04 9.78 8.17
C CYS A 30 0.07 8.70 8.12
N TYR A 31 -0.08 7.62 8.87
CA TYR A 31 0.90 6.51 8.86
C TYR A 31 1.08 5.89 7.47
N ALA A 32 0.00 5.88 6.65
CA ALA A 32 0.01 5.28 5.32
C ALA A 32 0.94 6.03 4.35
N MET A 33 1.12 7.34 4.53
CA MET A 33 2.05 8.17 3.74
C MET A 33 3.50 7.75 3.94
N THR A 34 3.89 7.47 5.18
CA THR A 34 5.24 6.99 5.51
C THR A 34 5.49 5.62 4.88
N LEU A 35 4.50 4.73 4.95
CA LEU A 35 4.61 3.38 4.38
C LEU A 35 4.63 3.42 2.84
N SER A 36 3.78 4.25 2.21
CA SER A 36 3.75 4.47 0.76
C SER A 36 5.12 4.92 0.23
N LYS A 37 5.76 5.90 0.87
CA LYS A 37 7.11 6.37 0.51
C LYS A 37 8.15 5.25 0.59
N ARG A 38 8.10 4.43 1.65
CA ARG A 38 9.01 3.29 1.81
C ARG A 38 8.79 2.23 0.74
N LEU A 39 7.54 1.86 0.44
CA LEU A 39 7.19 0.86 -0.56
C LEU A 39 7.64 1.29 -1.95
N LYS A 40 7.42 2.56 -2.32
CA LYS A 40 7.90 3.14 -3.57
C LYS A 40 9.43 3.05 -3.70
N ALA A 41 10.17 3.27 -2.61
CA ALA A 41 11.63 3.12 -2.60
C ALA A 41 12.11 1.66 -2.76
N MET A 42 11.26 0.68 -2.44
CA MET A 42 11.54 -0.75 -2.64
C MET A 42 11.10 -1.26 -4.03
N GLY A 43 10.59 -0.39 -4.90
CA GLY A 43 10.17 -0.74 -6.27
C GLY A 43 8.76 -1.31 -6.38
N ALA A 44 7.91 -1.07 -5.38
CA ALA A 44 6.50 -1.50 -5.36
C ALA A 44 5.57 -0.57 -6.15
#